data_AF-T1W4P6-F1
#
_entry.id   AF-T1W4P6-F1
#
_cell.length_a   1.000
_cell.length_b   1.000
_cell.length_c   1.000
_cell.angle_alpha   90.00
_cell.angle_beta   90.00
_cell.angle_gamma   90.00
#
_symmetry.space_group_name_H-M   'P 1'
#
loop_
_entity.id
_entity.type
_entity.pdbx_description
1 polymer ?
#
loop_
_entity_poly.entity_id
_entity_poly.type
_entity_poly.pdbx_seq_one_letter_code
_entity_poly.pdbx_strand_id
1 'polypeptide(L)'
;MTDLKDPAREAARQALIARRLRARQTAPTARITPRPSGAEVPLSYAQERVWFMDQLAPGEAAYHIAVPLRVRGPLDVDALRAALTGLAERHESQRTRFPADADGRPTVVVADTADVPLTVVDAPDEAAAQALVEAAAAEPFDLANGPLLRA
;
A
#
# COMPACT_ATOMS: atom_id res chain seq x y z
N MET A 1 3.49 -2.07 43.08
CA MET A 1 2.90 -2.82 41.97
C MET A 1 1.40 -2.79 42.17
N THR A 2 0.79 -1.66 41.83
CA THR A 2 -0.58 -1.31 42.23
C THR A 2 -1.51 -1.54 41.05
N ASP A 3 -2.62 -2.21 41.35
CA ASP A 3 -3.63 -2.79 40.49
C ASP A 3 -4.08 -1.86 39.34
N LEU A 4 -3.87 -2.31 38.10
CA LEU A 4 -4.01 -1.50 36.88
C LEU A 4 -5.37 -1.69 36.17
N LYS A 5 -6.38 -2.23 36.87
CA LYS A 5 -7.73 -2.46 36.32
C LYS A 5 -8.79 -1.89 37.26
N ASP A 6 -8.81 -0.56 37.37
CA ASP A 6 -9.93 0.16 37.97
C ASP A 6 -11.23 -0.15 37.19
N PRO A 7 -12.19 -0.91 37.77
CA PRO A 7 -13.39 -1.33 37.08
C PRO A 7 -14.29 -0.16 36.68
N ALA A 8 -14.20 0.99 37.37
CA ALA A 8 -14.94 2.19 37.00
C ALA A 8 -14.41 2.82 35.70
N ARG A 9 -13.09 2.78 35.48
CA ARG A 9 -12.47 3.24 34.23
C ARG A 9 -12.85 2.35 33.04
N GLU A 10 -12.91 1.04 33.25
CA GLU A 10 -13.29 0.09 32.20
C GLU A 10 -14.77 0.27 31.80
N ALA A 11 -15.67 0.42 32.79
CA ALA A 11 -17.08 0.71 32.53
C ALA A 11 -17.27 2.04 31.79
N ALA A 12 -16.54 3.09 32.17
CA ALA A 12 -16.58 4.39 31.49
C ALA A 12 -16.07 4.29 30.04
N ARG A 13 -15.01 3.50 29.79
CA ARG A 13 -14.49 3.23 28.45
C ARG A 13 -15.51 2.50 27.58
N GLN A 14 -16.14 1.46 28.11
CA GLN A 14 -17.17 0.68 27.41
C GLN A 14 -18.39 1.55 27.07
N ALA A 15 -18.85 2.37 28.02
CA ALA A 15 -19.95 3.32 27.79
C ALA A 15 -19.59 4.35 26.71
N LEU A 16 -18.36 4.88 26.71
CA LEU A 16 -17.88 5.80 25.68
C LEU A 16 -17.83 5.15 24.30
N ILE A 17 -17.32 3.91 24.21
CA ILE A 17 -17.27 3.14 22.96
C ILE A 17 -18.69 2.88 22.45
N ALA A 18 -19.60 2.40 23.30
CA ALA A 18 -20.99 2.15 22.93
C ALA A 18 -21.69 3.42 22.43
N ARG A 19 -21.45 4.57 23.09
CA ARG A 19 -21.98 5.87 22.65
C ARG A 19 -21.43 6.28 21.28
N ARG A 20 -20.12 6.12 21.05
CA ARG A 20 -19.46 6.42 19.76
C ARG A 20 -19.98 5.52 18.64
N LEU A 21 -20.17 4.22 18.91
CA LEU A 21 -20.69 3.27 17.93
C LEU A 21 -22.15 3.58 17.55
N ARG A 22 -23.01 3.90 18.53
CA ARG A 22 -24.40 4.33 18.26
C ARG A 22 -24.44 5.62 17.43
N ALA A 23 -23.63 6.62 17.77
CA ALA A 23 -23.55 7.87 17.02
C ALA A 23 -23.09 7.67 15.56
N ARG A 24 -22.18 6.72 15.32
CA ARG A 24 -21.75 6.31 13.97
C ARG A 24 -22.84 5.59 13.18
N GLN A 25 -23.66 4.78 13.83
CA GLN A 25 -24.76 4.06 13.19
C GLN A 25 -25.91 5.00 12.81
N THR A 26 -26.09 6.11 13.54
CA THR A 26 -27.13 7.11 13.26
C THR A 26 -26.68 8.21 12.29
N ALA A 27 -25.37 8.32 12.02
CA ALA A 27 -24.87 9.28 11.04
C ALA A 27 -25.25 8.79 9.64
N PRO A 28 -25.89 9.62 8.80
CA PRO A 28 -26.11 9.26 7.40
C PRO A 28 -24.75 8.95 6.77
N THR A 29 -24.65 7.82 6.09
CA THR A 29 -23.46 7.48 5.30
C THR A 29 -23.35 8.46 4.15
N ALA A 30 -22.65 9.56 4.39
CA ALA A 30 -22.32 10.51 3.34
C ALA A 30 -21.61 9.75 2.22
N ARG A 31 -22.14 9.83 1.00
CA ARG A 31 -21.47 9.23 -0.15
C ARG A 31 -20.12 9.91 -0.32
N ILE A 32 -19.07 9.10 -0.38
CA ILE A 32 -17.75 9.59 -0.77
C ILE A 32 -17.84 9.98 -2.25
N THR A 33 -17.81 11.28 -2.52
CA THR A 33 -17.79 11.78 -3.89
C THR A 33 -16.39 11.61 -4.48
N PRO A 34 -16.27 11.30 -5.79
CA PRO A 34 -14.98 11.30 -6.46
C PRO A 34 -14.26 12.64 -6.25
N ARG A 35 -12.96 12.58 -5.98
CA ARG A 35 -12.11 13.77 -5.99
C ARG A 35 -12.06 14.32 -7.43
N PRO A 36 -12.15 15.65 -7.64
CA PRO A 36 -11.93 16.24 -8.95
C PRO A 36 -10.54 15.88 -9.50
N SER A 37 -10.43 15.70 -10.81
CA SER A 37 -9.13 15.46 -11.45
C SER A 37 -8.21 16.66 -11.24
N GLY A 38 -6.93 16.40 -10.96
CA GLY A 38 -5.92 17.44 -10.71
C GLY A 38 -6.02 18.15 -9.36
N ALA A 39 -6.98 17.80 -8.50
CA ALA A 39 -6.98 18.30 -7.13
C ALA A 39 -5.81 17.73 -6.34
N GLU A 40 -5.20 18.56 -5.50
CA GLU A 40 -4.07 18.17 -4.65
C GLU A 40 -4.45 16.98 -3.75
N VAL A 41 -3.52 16.03 -3.63
CA VAL A 41 -3.71 14.81 -2.85
C VAL A 41 -2.81 14.88 -1.62
N PRO A 42 -3.35 15.19 -0.43
CA PRO A 42 -2.53 15.12 0.77
C PRO A 42 -2.15 13.68 1.06
N LEU A 43 -0.94 13.48 1.58
CA LEU A 43 -0.58 12.18 2.17
C LEU A 43 -1.52 11.91 3.35
N SER A 44 -1.95 10.65 3.47
CA SER A 44 -2.48 10.15 4.73
C SER A 44 -1.35 10.03 5.76
N TYR A 45 -1.69 10.08 7.05
CA TYR A 45 -0.73 9.86 8.14
C TYR A 45 0.04 8.52 8.02
N ALA A 46 -0.59 7.49 7.46
CA ALA A 46 0.05 6.21 7.23
C ALA A 46 1.11 6.30 6.12
N GLN A 47 0.80 7.00 5.02
CA GLN A 47 1.76 7.23 3.93
C GLN A 47 2.93 8.08 4.39
N GLU A 48 2.68 9.18 5.12
CA GLU A 48 3.73 10.05 5.67
C GLU A 48 4.67 9.28 6.61
N ARG A 49 4.11 8.41 7.46
CA ARG A 49 4.90 7.54 8.33
C ARG A 49 5.80 6.59 7.54
N VAL A 50 5.28 5.90 6.53
CA VAL A 50 6.08 4.97 5.71
C VAL A 50 7.18 5.71 4.98
N TRP A 51 6.87 6.86 4.37
CA TRP A 51 7.86 7.72 3.72
C TRP A 51 8.97 8.14 4.68
N PHE A 52 8.61 8.61 5.89
CA PHE A 52 9.60 9.00 6.90
C PHE A 52 10.51 7.83 7.31
N MET A 53 9.95 6.63 7.47
CA MET A 53 10.74 5.45 7.81
C MET A 53 11.70 5.06 6.68
N ASP A 54 11.28 5.17 5.42
CA ASP A 54 12.13 4.96 4.25
C ASP A 54 13.31 5.96 4.22
N GLN A 55 13.08 7.23 4.61
CA GLN A 55 14.17 8.21 4.71
C GLN A 55 15.16 7.92 5.85
N LEU A 56 14.71 7.29 6.94
CA LEU A 56 15.58 6.92 8.06
C LEU A 56 16.44 5.69 7.77
N ALA A 57 15.90 4.73 7.02
CA ALA A 57 16.60 3.49 6.65
C ALA A 57 16.37 3.16 5.16
N PRO A 58 17.01 3.92 4.24
CA PRO A 58 16.83 3.70 2.81
C PRO A 58 17.25 2.30 2.39
N GLY A 59 16.45 1.67 1.54
CA GLY A 59 16.75 0.33 1.02
C GLY A 59 16.28 -0.83 1.91
N GLU A 60 15.53 -0.57 2.98
CA GLU A 60 14.88 -1.63 3.76
C GLU A 60 13.53 -2.06 3.15
N ALA A 61 13.29 -3.37 3.10
CA ALA A 61 12.04 -3.97 2.61
C ALA A 61 10.94 -4.08 3.67
N ALA A 62 11.09 -3.44 4.83
CA ALA A 62 10.23 -3.64 6.01
C ALA A 62 8.74 -3.33 5.78
N TYR A 63 8.44 -2.52 4.76
CA TYR A 63 7.07 -2.12 4.39
C TYR A 63 6.58 -2.72 3.08
N HIS A 64 7.33 -3.64 2.49
CA HIS A 64 6.87 -4.35 1.30
C HIS A 64 5.72 -5.31 1.62
N ILE A 65 4.79 -5.40 0.68
CA ILE A 65 3.73 -6.41 0.70
C ILE A 65 3.95 -7.32 -0.51
N ALA A 66 4.46 -8.52 -0.26
CA ALA A 66 4.64 -9.54 -1.30
C ALA A 66 3.49 -10.56 -1.24
N VAL A 67 2.90 -10.87 -2.39
CA VAL A 67 1.80 -11.85 -2.52
C VAL A 67 2.19 -12.90 -3.56
N PRO A 68 2.96 -13.94 -3.16
CA PRO A 68 3.32 -15.01 -4.08
C PRO A 68 2.09 -15.86 -4.42
N LEU A 69 1.88 -16.12 -5.72
CA LEU A 69 0.77 -16.91 -6.22
C LEU A 69 1.30 -18.11 -7.02
N ARG A 70 0.75 -19.29 -6.77
CA ARG A 70 1.02 -20.48 -7.59
C ARG A 70 -0.10 -20.71 -8.58
N VAL A 71 0.20 -20.54 -9.86
CA VAL A 71 -0.67 -20.89 -10.98
C VAL A 71 -0.29 -22.28 -11.48
N ARG A 72 -1.29 -23.12 -11.78
CA ARG A 72 -1.09 -24.46 -12.36
C ARG A 72 -1.74 -24.49 -13.74
N GLY A 73 -0.99 -24.97 -14.72
CA GLY A 73 -1.41 -24.98 -16.13
C GLY A 73 -0.74 -23.88 -16.94
N PRO A 74 -1.09 -23.74 -18.23
CA PRO A 74 -0.54 -22.70 -19.08
C PRO A 74 -0.95 -21.31 -18.57
N LEU A 75 0.02 -20.40 -18.49
CA LEU A 75 -0.19 -19.00 -18.18
C LEU A 75 0.00 -18.17 -19.45
N ASP A 76 -1.02 -17.41 -19.83
CA ASP A 76 -0.91 -16.39 -20.87
C ASP A 76 -0.30 -15.12 -20.25
N VAL A 77 0.98 -14.89 -20.54
CA VAL A 77 1.76 -13.77 -19.99
C VAL A 77 1.25 -12.42 -20.51
N ASP A 78 0.80 -12.37 -21.76
CA ASP A 78 0.30 -11.13 -22.36
C ASP A 78 -1.05 -10.74 -21.75
N ALA A 79 -1.93 -11.72 -21.51
CA ALA A 79 -3.17 -11.51 -20.77
C ALA A 79 -2.91 -11.03 -19.33
N LEU A 80 -1.91 -11.61 -18.64
CA LEU A 80 -1.52 -11.17 -17.30
C LEU A 80 -1.00 -9.73 -17.31
N ARG A 81 -0.14 -9.37 -18.27
CA ARG A 81 0.39 -8.00 -18.44
C ARG A 81 -0.74 -7.00 -18.65
N ALA A 82 -1.70 -7.32 -19.53
CA ALA A 82 -2.86 -6.47 -19.78
C ALA A 82 -3.74 -6.32 -18.53
N ALA A 83 -3.94 -7.39 -17.75
CA ALA A 83 -4.71 -7.35 -16.52
C ALA A 83 -4.06 -6.48 -15.43
N LEU A 84 -2.74 -6.60 -15.24
CA LEU A 84 -1.97 -5.78 -14.30
C LEU A 84 -2.00 -4.29 -14.70
N THR A 85 -1.82 -4.01 -15.98
CA THR A 85 -1.89 -2.64 -16.53
C THR A 85 -3.28 -2.04 -16.30
N GLY A 86 -4.35 -2.75 -16.64
CA GLY A 86 -5.72 -2.27 -16.44
C GLY A 86 -6.07 -2.08 -14.96
N LEU A 87 -5.53 -2.90 -14.06
CA LEU A 87 -5.67 -2.69 -12.61
C LEU A 87 -5.00 -1.38 -12.18
N ALA A 88 -3.77 -1.12 -12.65
CA ALA A 88 -3.03 0.07 -12.26
C ALA A 88 -3.61 1.36 -12.88
N GLU A 89 -4.13 1.31 -14.11
CA GLU A 89 -4.89 2.41 -14.72
C GLU A 89 -6.16 2.74 -13.92
N ARG A 90 -6.90 1.71 -13.48
CA ARG A 90 -8.12 1.86 -12.69
C ARG A 90 -7.87 2.43 -11.29
N HIS A 91 -6.72 2.12 -10.69
CA HIS A 91 -6.43 2.45 -9.29
C HIS A 91 -5.26 3.44 -9.16
N GLU A 92 -5.57 4.71 -8.86
CA GLU A 92 -4.57 5.77 -8.65
C GLU A 92 -3.44 5.37 -7.69
N SER A 93 -3.76 4.62 -6.63
CA SER A 93 -2.77 4.17 -5.65
C SER A 93 -1.64 3.34 -6.24
N GLN A 94 -1.90 2.62 -7.35
CA GLN A 94 -0.89 1.77 -8.01
C GLN A 94 0.01 2.55 -8.99
N ARG A 95 -0.35 3.79 -9.31
CA ARG A 95 0.42 4.71 -10.17
C ARG A 95 0.86 5.97 -9.41
N THR A 96 0.91 5.87 -8.08
CA THR A 96 1.30 6.96 -7.19
C THR A 96 2.77 6.82 -6.78
N ARG A 97 3.50 7.94 -6.78
CA ARG A 97 4.85 8.09 -6.22
C ARG A 97 4.92 9.26 -5.23
N PHE A 98 5.96 9.28 -4.41
CA PHE A 98 6.13 10.17 -3.26
C PHE A 98 7.47 10.94 -3.28
N PRO A 99 7.71 11.83 -4.25
CA PRO A 99 8.92 12.63 -4.28
C PRO A 99 8.91 13.70 -3.17
N ALA A 100 10.11 14.09 -2.73
CA ALA A 100 10.27 15.27 -1.89
C ALA A 100 10.09 16.55 -2.72
N ASP A 101 9.47 17.58 -2.14
CA ASP A 101 9.48 18.93 -2.69
C ASP A 101 10.82 19.64 -2.43
N ALA A 102 10.91 20.92 -2.84
CA ALA A 102 12.10 21.74 -2.65
C ALA A 102 12.48 21.97 -1.17
N ASP A 103 11.51 21.83 -0.25
CA ASP A 103 11.70 21.97 1.20
C ASP A 103 11.95 20.61 1.88
N GLY A 104 12.06 19.53 1.12
CA GLY A 104 12.30 18.17 1.62
C GLY A 104 11.05 17.49 2.20
N ARG A 105 9.84 17.97 1.91
CA ARG A 105 8.58 17.39 2.39
C ARG A 105 8.01 16.39 1.39
N PRO A 106 7.38 15.30 1.85
CA PRO A 106 6.77 14.35 0.94
C PRO A 106 5.57 14.98 0.21
N THR A 107 5.49 14.72 -1.09
CA THR A 107 4.34 15.06 -1.92
C THR A 107 3.72 13.79 -2.51
N VAL A 108 2.51 13.88 -3.07
CA VAL A 108 1.87 12.77 -3.80
C VAL A 108 1.79 13.15 -5.27
N VAL A 109 2.35 12.31 -6.13
CA VAL A 109 2.18 12.46 -7.58
C VAL A 109 1.56 11.20 -8.14
N VAL A 110 0.41 11.36 -8.79
CA VAL A 110 -0.29 10.29 -9.48
C VAL A 110 0.04 10.39 -10.98
N ALA A 111 0.71 9.39 -11.55
CA ALA A 111 1.09 9.37 -12.96
C ALA A 111 -0.13 9.09 -13.86
N ASP A 112 -0.29 9.75 -15.00
CA ASP A 112 -1.48 9.57 -15.86
C ASP A 112 -1.63 8.16 -16.43
N THR A 113 -0.51 7.51 -16.73
CA THR A 113 -0.43 6.14 -17.23
C THR A 113 0.22 5.24 -16.20
N ALA A 114 -0.13 3.96 -16.24
CA ALA A 114 0.54 2.94 -15.44
C ALA A 114 1.36 2.02 -16.34
N ASP A 115 2.60 1.78 -15.93
CA ASP A 115 3.40 0.65 -16.44
C ASP A 115 3.76 -0.21 -15.23
N VAL A 116 3.34 -1.47 -15.25
CA VAL A 116 3.63 -2.44 -14.19
C VAL A 116 4.74 -3.33 -14.69
N PRO A 117 5.96 -3.24 -14.13
CA PRO A 117 7.04 -4.16 -14.45
C PRO A 117 6.58 -5.59 -14.20
N LEU A 118 6.62 -6.40 -15.26
CA LEU A 118 6.34 -7.84 -15.22
C LEU A 118 7.55 -8.56 -15.80
N THR A 119 8.31 -9.23 -14.92
CA THR A 119 9.53 -9.96 -15.27
C THR A 119 9.24 -11.45 -15.33
N VAL A 120 9.59 -12.10 -16.45
CA VAL A 120 9.43 -13.56 -16.61
C VAL A 120 10.80 -14.20 -16.53
N VAL A 121 10.95 -15.13 -15.58
CA VAL A 121 12.20 -15.85 -15.34
C VAL A 121 11.89 -17.34 -15.25
N ASP A 122 12.64 -18.15 -16.00
CA ASP A 122 12.57 -19.61 -15.88
C ASP A 122 13.35 -20.07 -14.64
N ALA A 123 12.71 -20.90 -13.82
CA ALA A 123 13.34 -21.54 -12.66
C ALA A 123 13.53 -23.04 -12.92
N PRO A 124 14.72 -23.61 -12.64
CA PRO A 124 15.00 -25.02 -12.90
C PRO A 124 14.21 -25.96 -11.97
N ASP A 125 13.88 -25.51 -10.77
CA ASP A 125 13.10 -26.25 -9.78
C ASP A 125 12.35 -25.31 -8.82
N GLU A 126 11.59 -25.89 -7.90
CA GLU A 126 10.80 -25.13 -6.91
C GLU A 126 11.67 -24.37 -5.89
N ALA A 127 12.85 -24.88 -5.54
CA ALA A 127 13.74 -24.21 -4.60
C ALA A 127 14.35 -22.94 -5.21
N ALA A 128 14.76 -23.01 -6.48
CA ALA A 128 15.21 -21.86 -7.24
C ALA A 128 14.08 -20.83 -7.43
N ALA A 129 12.85 -21.28 -7.73
CA ALA A 129 11.70 -20.39 -7.83
C ALA A 129 11.43 -19.65 -6.50
N GLN A 130 11.52 -20.36 -5.37
CA GLN A 130 11.35 -19.76 -4.04
C GLN A 130 12.43 -18.73 -3.74
N ALA A 131 13.69 -19.01 -4.07
CA ALA A 131 14.79 -18.06 -3.89
C ALA A 131 14.61 -16.79 -4.74
N LEU A 132 14.12 -16.92 -5.98
CA LEU A 132 13.78 -15.78 -6.84
C LEU A 132 12.66 -14.93 -6.23
N VAL A 133 11.61 -15.56 -5.70
CA VAL A 133 10.50 -14.85 -5.02
C VAL A 133 10.99 -14.10 -3.79
N GLU A 134 11.86 -14.70 -2.97
CA GLU A 134 12.42 -14.06 -1.77
C GLU A 134 13.31 -12.86 -2.14
N ALA A 135 14.17 -13.01 -3.16
CA ALA A 135 14.99 -11.91 -3.66
C ALA A 135 14.12 -10.76 -4.20
N ALA A 136 13.10 -11.09 -5.01
CA ALA A 136 12.16 -10.11 -5.54
C ALA A 136 11.31 -9.44 -4.45
N ALA A 137 11.02 -10.12 -3.33
CA ALA A 137 10.32 -9.51 -2.20
C ALA A 137 11.22 -8.53 -1.40
N ALA A 138 12.53 -8.79 -1.37
CA ALA A 138 13.51 -7.97 -0.65
C ALA A 138 14.02 -6.76 -1.46
N GLU A 139 13.88 -6.76 -2.78
CA GLU A 139 14.33 -5.67 -3.64
C GLU A 139 13.63 -4.33 -3.27
N PRO A 140 14.35 -3.28 -2.87
CA PRO A 140 13.73 -2.01 -2.45
C PRO A 140 12.89 -1.34 -3.55
N PHE A 141 11.88 -0.58 -3.16
CA PHE A 141 11.22 0.36 -4.05
C PHE A 141 11.81 1.77 -3.89
N ASP A 142 11.92 2.50 -5.00
CA ASP A 142 12.20 3.94 -4.97
C ASP A 142 10.88 4.69 -4.85
N LEU A 143 10.56 5.20 -3.66
CA LEU A 143 9.33 5.94 -3.41
C LEU A 143 9.21 7.20 -4.27
N ALA A 144 10.32 7.86 -4.63
CA ALA A 144 10.30 9.12 -5.35
C ALA A 144 9.99 8.94 -6.84
N ASN A 145 10.49 7.86 -7.44
CA ASN A 145 10.39 7.61 -8.88
C ASN A 145 9.34 6.56 -9.25
N GLY A 146 9.08 5.57 -8.38
CA GLY A 146 8.20 4.45 -8.68
C GLY A 146 8.68 3.62 -9.89
N PRO A 147 7.83 2.71 -10.41
CA PRO A 147 6.53 2.31 -9.88
C PRO A 147 6.65 1.54 -8.55
N LEU A 148 5.59 1.57 -7.73
CA LEU A 148 5.54 0.93 -6.39
C LEU A 148 4.78 -0.41 -6.40
N LEU A 149 4.66 -1.00 -7.59
CA LEU A 149 4.09 -2.30 -7.86
C LEU A 149 4.98 -2.97 -8.92
N ARG A 150 5.32 -4.24 -8.71
CA ARG A 150 6.02 -5.10 -9.69
C ARG A 150 5.49 -6.52 -9.59
N ALA A 151 5.65 -7.28 -10.67
CA ALA A 151 5.19 -8.66 -10.81
C ALA A 151 6.23 -9.56 -11.49
#